data_AF-A0A836P612-F1
#
_entry.id   AF-A0A836P612-F1
#
_cell.length_a   1.000
_cell.length_b   1.000
_cell.length_c   1.000
_cell.angle_alpha   90.00
_cell.angle_beta   90.00
_cell.angle_gamma   90.00
#
_symmetry.space_group_name_H-M   'P 1'
#
loop_
_entity.id
_entity.type
_entity.pdbx_description
1 polymer ?
#
loop_
_entity_poly.entity_id
_entity_poly.type
_entity_poly.pdbx_seq_one_letter_code
_entity_poly.pdbx_strand_id
1 'polypeptide(L)'
;RAGTPQHPSDLAGHECLLYHYSPSGDEVRFQGSQGDIDVRLHGGLRANNGHVLNAAALAGQGIVMQPDFLAEPHLAAGRLVRILPQYTLAEIGIFAVYTSRSHLAPKVRSFIDYLIECMAKPAPG
;
A
#
# COMPACT_ATOMS: atom_id res chain seq x y z
N ARG A 1 -12.51 10.22 -20.40
CA ARG A 1 -12.49 9.77 -18.99
C ARG A 1 -12.47 8.26 -19.01
N ALA A 2 -11.41 7.63 -18.52
CA ALA A 2 -11.44 6.19 -18.24
C ALA A 2 -12.39 5.98 -17.04
N GLY A 3 -13.21 4.93 -17.05
CA GLY A 3 -14.26 4.68 -16.05
C GLY A 3 -13.70 4.26 -14.68
N THR A 4 -14.34 3.30 -14.00
CA THR A 4 -13.72 2.61 -12.85
C THR A 4 -13.14 1.28 -13.35
N PRO A 5 -11.84 0.99 -13.15
CA PRO A 5 -11.22 -0.28 -13.52
C PRO A 5 -12.01 -1.48 -12.98
N GLN A 6 -12.27 -2.47 -13.81
CA GLN A 6 -12.94 -3.72 -13.42
C GLN A 6 -11.97 -4.91 -13.39
N HIS A 7 -10.84 -4.79 -14.10
CA HIS A 7 -9.76 -5.76 -14.17
C HIS A 7 -8.40 -5.09 -13.94
N PRO A 8 -7.38 -5.76 -13.35
CA PRO A 8 -6.06 -5.18 -13.14
C PRO A 8 -5.44 -4.63 -14.43
N SER A 9 -5.63 -5.32 -15.55
CA SER A 9 -5.14 -4.87 -16.86
C SER A 9 -5.71 -3.51 -17.31
N ASP A 10 -6.88 -3.11 -16.80
CA ASP A 10 -7.46 -1.81 -17.11
C ASP A 10 -6.57 -0.67 -16.56
N LEU A 11 -5.81 -0.91 -15.48
CA LEU A 11 -4.96 0.10 -14.85
C LEU A 11 -3.90 0.69 -15.79
N ALA A 12 -3.51 -0.03 -16.85
CA ALA A 12 -2.61 0.50 -17.87
C ALA A 12 -3.17 1.75 -18.58
N GLY A 13 -4.50 1.93 -18.58
CA GLY A 13 -5.19 3.09 -19.15
C GLY A 13 -5.57 4.18 -18.14
N HIS A 14 -5.10 4.10 -16.89
CA HIS A 14 -5.48 5.02 -15.81
C HIS A 14 -4.27 5.74 -15.22
N GLU A 15 -4.48 6.97 -14.74
CA GLU A 15 -3.49 7.68 -13.94
C GLU A 15 -3.29 6.96 -12.60
N CYS A 16 -2.12 6.37 -12.41
CA CYS A 16 -1.70 5.73 -11.19
C CYS A 16 -0.65 6.59 -10.47
N LEU A 17 -0.81 6.77 -9.16
CA LEU A 17 0.09 7.54 -8.32
C LEU A 17 1.22 6.62 -7.85
N LEU A 18 2.45 6.87 -8.32
CA LEU A 18 3.55 5.92 -8.22
C LEU A 18 4.45 6.19 -7.01
N TYR A 19 4.87 5.12 -6.32
CA TYR A 19 5.82 5.22 -5.21
C TYR A 19 7.27 5.05 -5.68
N HIS A 20 8.15 5.95 -5.27
CA HIS A 20 9.51 6.01 -5.79
C HIS A 20 10.37 4.79 -5.43
N TYR A 21 10.14 4.20 -4.26
CA TYR A 21 10.89 3.06 -3.73
C TYR A 21 10.09 1.76 -3.78
N SER A 22 9.16 1.63 -4.71
CA SER A 22 8.48 0.35 -4.95
C SER A 22 9.54 -0.71 -5.31
N PRO A 23 9.60 -1.86 -4.60
CA PRO A 23 10.60 -2.90 -4.87
C PRO A 23 10.53 -3.45 -6.29
N SER A 24 9.32 -3.50 -6.85
CA SER A 24 9.02 -3.97 -8.20
C SER A 24 8.99 -2.85 -9.24
N GLY A 25 9.42 -1.63 -8.86
CA GLY A 25 9.28 -0.45 -9.70
C GLY A 25 7.81 -0.16 -10.01
N ASP A 26 7.49 -0.10 -11.30
CA ASP A 26 6.13 0.22 -11.78
C ASP A 26 5.32 -1.04 -12.12
N GLU A 27 5.90 -2.23 -11.96
CA GLU A 27 5.20 -3.50 -12.16
C GLU A 27 4.58 -3.96 -10.87
N VAL A 28 3.29 -4.29 -10.92
CA VAL A 28 2.53 -4.75 -9.77
C VAL A 28 1.84 -6.05 -10.08
N ARG A 29 2.02 -7.01 -9.18
CA ARG A 29 1.38 -8.31 -9.22
C ARG A 29 0.09 -8.28 -8.42
N PHE A 30 -1.02 -8.50 -9.10
CA PHE A 30 -2.33 -8.73 -8.51
C PHE A 30 -2.59 -10.22 -8.40
N GLN A 31 -3.00 -10.68 -7.22
CA GLN A 31 -3.34 -12.07 -6.96
C GLN A 31 -4.86 -12.21 -7.00
N GLY A 32 -5.38 -13.12 -7.82
CA GLY A 32 -6.80 -13.35 -7.98
C GLY A 32 -7.15 -14.84 -8.11
N SER A 33 -8.43 -15.17 -8.08
CA SER A 33 -8.89 -16.57 -8.12
C SER A 33 -8.54 -17.32 -9.41
N GLN A 34 -8.24 -16.61 -10.50
CA GLN A 34 -7.86 -17.17 -11.80
C GLN A 34 -6.34 -17.17 -12.02
N GLY A 35 -5.56 -16.82 -10.99
CA GLY A 35 -4.11 -16.69 -11.05
C GLY A 35 -3.64 -15.25 -10.89
N ASP A 36 -2.31 -15.12 -10.90
CA ASP A 36 -1.62 -13.84 -10.74
C ASP A 36 -1.58 -13.07 -12.06
N ILE A 37 -1.69 -11.74 -11.97
CA ILE A 37 -1.70 -10.81 -13.10
C ILE A 37 -0.68 -9.72 -12.83
N ASP A 38 0.37 -9.68 -13.64
CA ASP A 38 1.37 -8.63 -13.60
C ASP A 38 0.92 -7.47 -14.50
N VAL A 39 0.88 -6.26 -13.93
CA VAL A 39 0.45 -5.04 -14.62
C VAL A 39 1.51 -3.97 -14.44
N ARG A 40 1.91 -3.34 -15.54
CA ARG A 40 2.73 -2.14 -15.49
C ARG A 40 1.84 -0.92 -15.32
N LEU A 41 2.04 -0.18 -14.24
CA LEU A 41 1.34 1.05 -13.94
C LEU A 41 1.94 2.22 -14.73
N HIS A 42 1.09 3.18 -15.03
CA HIS A 42 1.47 4.43 -15.66
C HIS A 42 0.87 5.61 -14.89
N GLY A 43 1.62 6.70 -14.76
CA GLY A 43 1.08 7.94 -14.21
C GLY A 43 2.12 9.03 -14.04
N GLY A 44 1.64 10.28 -14.02
CA GLY A 44 2.50 11.46 -14.02
C GLY A 44 3.08 11.83 -12.65
N LEU A 45 2.40 11.47 -11.56
CA LEU A 45 2.84 11.80 -10.20
C LEU A 45 3.62 10.64 -9.58
N ARG A 46 4.85 10.92 -9.15
CA ARG A 46 5.68 10.02 -8.36
C ARG A 46 6.12 10.69 -7.07
N ALA A 47 6.02 9.98 -5.94
CA ALA A 47 6.49 10.47 -4.65
C ALA A 47 7.17 9.37 -3.82
N ASN A 48 8.02 9.78 -2.89
CA ASN A 48 8.69 8.89 -1.93
C ASN A 48 8.01 8.90 -0.54
N ASN A 49 6.78 9.42 -0.46
CA ASN A 49 6.01 9.48 0.77
C ASN A 49 4.55 9.08 0.49
N GLY A 50 4.05 8.05 1.20
CA GLY A 50 2.69 7.56 1.06
C GLY A 50 1.61 8.62 1.36
N HIS A 51 1.84 9.51 2.34
CA HIS A 51 0.88 10.58 2.66
C HIS A 51 0.69 11.57 1.51
N VAL A 52 1.74 11.86 0.73
CA VAL A 52 1.66 12.74 -0.44
C VAL A 52 0.80 12.09 -1.53
N LEU A 53 1.03 10.80 -1.81
CA LEU A 53 0.22 10.06 -2.79
C LEU A 53 -1.23 9.94 -2.33
N ASN A 54 -1.46 9.71 -1.04
CA ASN A 54 -2.80 9.62 -0.47
C ASN A 54 -3.55 10.97 -0.57
N ALA A 55 -2.88 12.08 -0.29
CA ALA A 55 -3.44 13.42 -0.47
C ALA A 55 -3.80 13.70 -1.95
N ALA A 56 -2.96 13.28 -2.89
CA ALA A 56 -3.26 13.40 -4.32
C ALA A 56 -4.45 12.52 -4.74
N ALA A 57 -4.56 11.29 -4.21
CA ALA A 57 -5.73 10.43 -4.45
C ALA A 57 -7.03 11.06 -3.93
N LEU A 58 -7.00 11.63 -2.73
CA LEU A 58 -8.14 12.35 -2.13
C LEU A 58 -8.54 13.60 -2.93
N ALA A 59 -7.59 14.23 -3.62
CA ALA A 59 -7.83 15.31 -4.55
C ALA A 59 -8.31 14.83 -5.94
N GLY A 60 -8.51 13.53 -6.13
CA GLY A 60 -8.99 12.93 -7.38
C GLY A 60 -7.95 12.85 -8.49
N GLN A 61 -6.66 12.89 -8.16
CA GLN A 61 -5.59 12.91 -9.17
C GLN A 61 -5.26 11.54 -9.78
N GLY A 62 -5.73 10.44 -9.18
CA GLY A 62 -5.48 9.11 -9.71
C GLY A 62 -5.74 7.98 -8.73
N ILE A 63 -5.35 6.78 -9.14
CA ILE A 63 -5.43 5.53 -8.38
C ILE A 63 -4.15 5.36 -7.59
N VAL A 64 -4.23 4.97 -6.33
CA VAL A 64 -3.06 4.76 -5.48
C VAL A 64 -3.09 3.38 -4.85
N MET A 65 -1.93 2.73 -4.80
CA MET A 65 -1.70 1.58 -3.94
C MET A 65 -1.13 2.08 -2.63
N GLN A 66 -1.87 1.88 -1.54
CA GLN A 66 -1.47 2.30 -0.21
C GLN A 66 -1.58 1.12 0.76
N PRO A 67 -0.68 1.05 1.75
CA PRO A 67 -0.89 0.20 2.92
C PRO A 67 -2.20 0.57 3.61
N ASP A 68 -2.88 -0.43 4.18
CA ASP A 68 -4.20 -0.28 4.80
C ASP A 68 -4.18 0.81 5.88
N PHE A 69 -3.15 0.88 6.71
CA PHE A 69 -3.06 1.89 7.78
C PHE A 69 -3.06 3.34 7.28
N LEU A 70 -2.71 3.60 6.01
CA LEU A 70 -2.82 4.93 5.39
C LEU A 70 -4.18 5.13 4.71
N ALA A 71 -4.75 4.08 4.12
CA ALA A 71 -5.99 4.18 3.34
C ALA A 71 -7.26 4.09 4.20
N GLU A 72 -7.25 3.26 5.24
CA GLU A 72 -8.41 2.91 6.07
C GLU A 72 -9.18 4.10 6.64
N PRO A 73 -8.54 5.14 7.23
CA PRO A 73 -9.27 6.31 7.73
C PRO A 73 -10.01 7.10 6.63
N HIS A 74 -9.63 6.90 5.37
CA HIS A 74 -10.25 7.54 4.22
C HIS A 74 -11.29 6.64 3.55
N LEU A 75 -11.07 5.32 3.53
CA LEU A 75 -12.04 4.32 3.11
C LEU A 75 -13.25 4.31 4.05
N ALA A 76 -13.04 4.24 5.36
CA ALA A 76 -14.10 4.29 6.37
C ALA A 76 -14.92 5.59 6.32
N ALA A 77 -14.28 6.70 5.93
CA ALA A 77 -14.94 8.00 5.76
C ALA A 77 -15.61 8.18 4.38
N GLY A 78 -15.54 7.18 3.48
CA GLY A 78 -16.06 7.28 2.11
C GLY A 78 -15.34 8.30 1.22
N ARG A 79 -14.15 8.76 1.62
CA ARG A 79 -13.33 9.72 0.85
C ARG A 79 -12.46 9.03 -0.19
N LEU A 80 -12.11 7.78 0.05
CA LEU A 80 -11.54 6.86 -0.93
C LEU A 80 -12.50 5.70 -1.14
N VAL A 81 -12.37 5.04 -2.28
CA VAL A 81 -13.13 3.85 -2.63
C VAL A 81 -12.15 2.75 -3.02
N ARG A 82 -12.31 1.56 -2.43
CA ARG A 82 -11.56 0.37 -2.84
C ARG A 82 -12.03 -0.07 -4.22
N ILE A 83 -11.10 -0.22 -5.14
CA ILE A 83 -11.33 -0.78 -6.47
C ILE A 83 -10.71 -2.18 -6.56
N LEU A 84 -11.13 -2.96 -7.55
CA LEU A 84 -10.61 -4.32 -7.78
C LEU A 84 -10.64 -5.21 -6.50
N PRO A 85 -11.73 -5.20 -5.69
CA PRO A 85 -11.77 -5.89 -4.40
C PRO A 85 -11.56 -7.41 -4.49
N GLN A 86 -11.75 -7.99 -5.67
CA GLN A 86 -11.52 -9.41 -5.96
C GLN A 86 -10.03 -9.77 -6.14
N TYR A 87 -9.12 -8.80 -6.06
CA TYR A 87 -7.68 -9.00 -6.12
C TYR A 87 -6.99 -8.51 -4.85
N THR A 88 -5.91 -9.17 -4.49
CA THR A 88 -5.01 -8.77 -3.41
C THR A 88 -3.63 -8.42 -3.96
N LEU A 89 -2.88 -7.63 -3.20
CA LEU A 89 -1.47 -7.36 -3.44
C LEU A 89 -0.63 -8.12 -2.43
N ALA A 90 0.66 -8.28 -2.71
CA ALA A 90 1.58 -8.87 -1.75
C ALA A 90 1.59 -8.07 -0.45
N GLU A 91 1.49 -8.78 0.68
CA GLU A 91 1.60 -8.17 2.00
C GLU A 91 2.99 -7.56 2.19
N ILE A 92 3.02 -6.39 2.84
CA ILE A 92 4.26 -5.74 3.24
C ILE A 92 4.43 -5.85 4.76
N GLY A 93 5.64 -6.21 5.19
CA GLY A 93 5.97 -6.31 6.61
C GLY A 93 6.43 -4.96 7.20
N ILE A 94 6.12 -4.75 8.47
CA ILE A 94 6.75 -3.71 9.30
C ILE A 94 7.87 -4.37 10.10
N PHE A 95 9.10 -3.86 9.97
CA PHE A 95 10.28 -4.47 10.58
C PHE A 95 10.94 -3.53 11.58
N ALA A 96 11.25 -4.04 12.78
CA ALA A 96 12.16 -3.39 13.71
C ALA A 96 13.61 -3.81 13.39
N VAL A 97 14.43 -2.88 12.91
CA VAL A 97 15.82 -3.14 12.52
C VAL A 97 16.79 -2.56 13.57
N TYR A 98 17.72 -3.36 14.05
CA TYR A 98 18.73 -2.99 15.05
C TYR A 98 20.05 -3.72 14.78
N THR A 99 21.16 -3.14 15.24
CA THR A 99 22.52 -3.49 14.79
C THR A 99 23.04 -4.85 15.29
N SER A 100 22.55 -5.37 16.42
CA SER A 100 22.98 -6.68 16.94
C SER A 100 21.91 -7.39 17.77
N ARG A 101 21.81 -8.72 17.61
CA ARG A 101 20.98 -9.60 18.47
C ARG A 101 21.68 -9.96 19.78
N SER A 102 23.01 -9.95 19.82
CA SER A 102 23.78 -10.13 21.06
C SER A 102 23.82 -8.81 21.82
N HIS A 103 23.36 -8.83 23.08
CA HIS A 103 23.29 -7.67 23.98
C HIS A 103 22.23 -6.61 23.62
N LEU A 104 21.04 -7.02 23.16
CA LEU A 104 19.91 -6.09 23.07
C LEU A 104 19.57 -5.55 24.47
N ALA A 105 19.79 -4.25 24.68
CA ALA A 105 19.54 -3.62 25.98
C ALA A 105 18.06 -3.84 26.39
N PRO A 106 17.78 -4.14 27.68
CA PRO A 106 16.42 -4.42 28.15
C PRO A 106 15.40 -3.34 27.75
N LYS A 107 15.78 -2.05 27.80
CA LYS A 107 14.93 -0.93 27.37
C LYS A 107 14.52 -1.00 25.89
N VAL A 108 15.43 -1.43 25.01
CA VAL A 108 15.14 -1.58 23.57
C VAL A 108 14.19 -2.77 23.36
N ARG A 109 14.40 -3.88 24.07
CA ARG A 109 13.48 -5.02 24.04
C ARG A 109 12.07 -4.61 24.48
N SER A 110 11.94 -3.98 25.65
CA SER A 110 10.63 -3.52 26.15
C SER A 110 9.93 -2.55 25.19
N PHE A 111 10.69 -1.70 24.49
CA PHE A 111 10.11 -0.81 23.48
C PHE A 111 9.64 -1.58 22.23
N ILE A 112 10.40 -2.57 21.76
CA ILE A 112 9.98 -3.44 20.65
C ILE A 112 8.73 -4.22 21.03
N ASP A 113 8.68 -4.80 22.23
CA ASP A 113 7.51 -5.56 22.72
C ASP A 113 6.27 -4.66 22.72
N TYR A 114 6.38 -3.43 23.23
CA TYR A 114 5.31 -2.43 23.20
C TYR A 114 4.85 -2.08 21.77
N LEU A 115 5.79 -1.91 20.84
CA LEU A 115 5.49 -1.64 19.43
C LEU A 115 4.75 -2.81 18.77
N ILE A 116 5.15 -4.05 19.06
CA ILE A 116 4.46 -5.26 18.58
C ILE A 116 3.01 -5.27 19.11
N GLU A 117 2.78 -5.01 20.39
CA GLU A 117 1.43 -4.94 20.97
C GLU A 117 0.56 -3.87 20.30
N CYS A 118 1.13 -2.70 20.00
CA CYS A 118 0.43 -1.61 19.32
C CYS A 118 0.06 -1.94 17.87
N MET A 119 0.91 -2.72 17.19
CA MET A 119 0.78 -3.04 15.75
C MET A 119 0.16 -4.42 15.48
N ALA A 120 -0.06 -5.25 16.50
CA ALA A 120 -0.62 -6.60 16.37
C ALA A 120 -2.09 -6.64 15.93
N LYS A 121 -2.77 -5.48 15.83
CA LYS A 121 -4.10 -5.40 15.25
C LYS A 121 -4.01 -5.10 13.75
N PRO A 122 -4.25 -6.09 12.87
CA PRO A 122 -4.50 -5.76 11.47
C PRO A 122 -5.76 -4.88 11.39
N ALA A 123 -5.76 -3.92 10.46
CA ALA A 123 -7.00 -3.26 10.11
C ALA A 123 -7.99 -4.32 9.59
N PRO A 124 -9.28 -4.24 9.95
CA PRO A 124 -10.27 -5.11 9.32
C PRO A 124 -10.28 -4.81 7.82
N GLY A 125 -9.97 -5.83 7.00
CA GLY A 125 -9.86 -5.72 5.55
C GLY A 125 -11.17 -5.70 4.79
#